data_AF-A7SF25-F1
#
_entry.id   AF-A7SF25-F1
#
_cell.length_a   1.000
_cell.length_b   1.000
_cell.length_c   1.000
_cell.angle_alpha   90.00
_cell.angle_beta   90.00
_cell.angle_gamma   90.00
#
_symmetry.space_group_name_H-M   'P 1'
#
loop_
_entity.id
_entity.type
_entity.pdbx_description
1 polymer ?
#
loop_
_entity_poly.entity_id
_entity_poly.type
_entity_poly.pdbx_seq_one_letter_code
_entity_poly.pdbx_strand_id
1 'polypeptide(L)'
;PGESTEGACPGESTEGACPGESTEGACPGESTEGACPGESTEGACPGESTEGACPGESTEGACPGESTEGACPGESTEGACPGESTEGACPGESTEGACPGESTEGACPGESTEGACPGESTEGACPGESTEWACSGESTEGACPGESTEGACPGESTEGACPGESTEGACPGESTEGAWSRVYAAPHLF
;
A
#
# COMPACT_ATOMS: atom_id res chain seq x y z
N PRO A 1 -17.29 20.99 -18.43
CA PRO A 1 -16.95 21.66 -17.16
C PRO A 1 -17.13 20.65 -16.03
N GLY A 2 -16.02 20.02 -15.61
CA GLY A 2 -16.02 19.22 -14.39
C GLY A 2 -16.38 20.14 -13.22
N GLU A 3 -17.33 19.72 -12.41
CA GLU A 3 -17.74 20.47 -11.23
C GLU A 3 -16.73 20.14 -10.13
N SER A 4 -15.70 20.97 -9.98
CA SER A 4 -14.77 20.83 -8.86
C SER A 4 -15.53 21.13 -7.57
N THR A 5 -15.62 20.14 -6.68
CA THR A 5 -16.31 20.22 -5.40
C THR A 5 -15.40 19.71 -4.29
N GLU A 6 -15.54 20.29 -3.10
CA GLU A 6 -14.86 19.87 -1.88
C GLU A 6 -15.93 19.32 -0.92
N GLY A 7 -15.68 18.13 -0.36
CA GLY A 7 -16.61 17.46 0.56
C GLY A 7 -15.91 17.05 1.85
N ALA A 8 -16.52 17.34 3.01
CA ALA A 8 -16.04 16.87 4.30
C ALA A 8 -17.18 16.22 5.10
N CYS A 9 -16.93 15.00 5.57
CA CYS A 9 -17.90 14.11 6.21
C CYS A 9 -17.42 13.69 7.63
N PRO A 10 -17.29 14.60 8.62
CA PRO A 10 -16.75 14.27 9.94
C PRO A 10 -17.73 13.50 10.85
N GLY A 11 -17.23 12.59 11.69
CA GLY A 11 -18.06 11.93 12.71
C GLY A 11 -17.32 11.19 13.82
N GLU A 12 -17.96 11.00 14.98
CA GLU A 12 -17.39 10.30 16.17
C GLU A 12 -17.89 8.85 16.32
N SER A 13 -18.83 8.38 15.48
CA SER A 13 -19.40 7.01 15.49
C SER A 13 -20.40 6.87 14.33
N THR A 14 -19.95 7.14 13.09
CA THR A 14 -20.83 7.22 11.91
C THR A 14 -20.13 6.75 10.64
N GLU A 15 -20.92 6.44 9.62
CA GLU A 15 -20.46 6.21 8.25
C GLU A 15 -20.46 7.54 7.49
N GLY A 16 -19.37 7.86 6.79
CA GLY A 16 -19.21 9.08 5.99
C GLY A 16 -18.78 8.76 4.57
N ALA A 17 -19.43 9.36 3.56
CA ALA A 17 -19.03 9.19 2.16
C ALA A 17 -19.01 10.53 1.42
N CYS A 18 -17.88 10.82 0.79
CA CYS A 18 -17.63 12.06 0.06
C CYS A 18 -17.26 11.72 -1.41
N PRO A 19 -18.24 11.33 -2.27
CA PRO A 19 -17.99 10.98 -3.68
C PRO A 19 -17.81 12.21 -4.58
N GLY A 20 -16.99 12.11 -5.63
CA GLY A 20 -16.89 13.18 -6.64
C GLY A 20 -16.11 12.86 -7.92
N GLU A 21 -16.28 13.70 -8.93
CA GLU A 21 -15.46 13.71 -10.16
C GLU A 21 -14.60 14.99 -10.17
N SER A 22 -13.27 14.86 -10.14
CA SER A 22 -12.33 15.99 -10.03
C SER A 22 -12.50 16.82 -8.75
N THR A 23 -12.36 16.17 -7.58
CA THR A 23 -12.74 16.68 -6.25
C THR A 23 -11.74 16.30 -5.16
N GLU A 24 -11.79 17.03 -4.04
CA GLU A 24 -11.11 16.69 -2.78
C GLU A 24 -12.18 16.25 -1.75
N GLY A 25 -11.99 15.07 -1.15
CA GLY A 25 -12.93 14.47 -0.20
C GLY A 25 -12.25 14.06 1.10
N ALA A 26 -12.85 14.37 2.25
CA ALA A 26 -12.33 13.96 3.55
C ALA A 26 -13.41 13.40 4.49
N CYS A 27 -13.16 12.23 5.06
CA CYS A 27 -14.03 11.57 6.05
C CYS A 27 -13.27 11.34 7.37
N PRO A 28 -13.00 12.39 8.18
CA PRO A 28 -12.31 12.22 9.46
C PRO A 28 -13.24 11.64 10.54
N GLY A 29 -12.74 10.74 11.38
CA GLY A 29 -13.54 10.29 12.51
C GLY A 29 -12.85 9.45 13.58
N GLU A 30 -13.58 9.22 14.67
CA GLU A 30 -13.21 8.25 15.71
C GLU A 30 -14.23 7.10 15.66
N SER A 31 -13.80 5.84 15.62
CA SER A 31 -14.70 4.67 15.54
C SER A 31 -15.70 4.75 14.36
N THR A 32 -15.19 5.02 13.15
CA THR A 32 -15.99 5.34 11.95
C THR A 32 -15.57 4.55 10.72
N GLU A 33 -16.48 4.51 9.74
CA GLU A 33 -16.22 4.03 8.37
C GLU A 33 -16.29 5.23 7.42
N GLY A 34 -15.24 5.45 6.62
CA GLY A 34 -15.10 6.60 5.73
C GLY A 34 -14.80 6.19 4.29
N ALA A 35 -15.46 6.81 3.32
CA ALA A 35 -15.21 6.52 1.91
C ALA A 35 -15.14 7.79 1.03
N CYS A 36 -14.10 7.90 0.21
CA CYS A 36 -13.91 8.98 -0.76
C CYS A 36 -13.73 8.41 -2.18
N PRO A 37 -14.79 7.88 -2.82
CA PRO A 37 -14.70 7.35 -4.18
C PRO A 37 -14.67 8.47 -5.23
N GLY A 38 -13.85 8.32 -6.28
CA GLY A 38 -13.85 9.31 -7.36
C GLY A 38 -13.03 9.01 -8.60
N GLU A 39 -13.17 9.88 -9.61
CA GLU A 39 -12.31 9.94 -10.79
C GLU A 39 -11.50 11.24 -10.76
N SER A 40 -10.17 11.15 -10.89
CA SER A 40 -9.26 12.30 -10.78
C SER A 40 -9.37 13.03 -9.44
N THR A 41 -9.31 12.32 -8.31
CA THR A 41 -9.64 12.85 -6.98
C THR A 41 -8.53 12.65 -5.94
N GLU A 42 -8.55 13.51 -4.92
CA GLU A 42 -7.78 13.34 -3.68
C GLU A 42 -8.76 12.98 -2.55
N GLY A 43 -8.51 11.87 -1.85
CA GLY A 43 -9.39 11.32 -0.82
C GLY A 43 -8.64 11.03 0.48
N ALA A 44 -9.21 11.42 1.62
CA ALA A 44 -8.61 11.16 2.93
C ALA A 44 -9.62 10.66 3.97
N CYS A 45 -9.29 9.57 4.65
CA CYS A 45 -10.08 9.01 5.76
C CYS A 45 -9.22 8.89 7.02
N PRO A 46 -8.86 10.01 7.70
CA PRO A 46 -8.05 9.97 8.91
C PRO A 46 -8.89 9.57 10.14
N GLY A 47 -8.34 8.77 11.05
CA GLY A 47 -9.08 8.48 12.29
C GLY A 47 -8.44 7.57 13.32
N GLU A 48 -9.12 7.42 14.45
CA GLU A 48 -8.79 6.42 15.48
C GLU A 48 -9.81 5.28 15.45
N SER A 49 -9.37 4.03 15.37
CA SER A 49 -10.23 2.84 15.22
C SER A 49 -11.17 2.94 14.01
N THR A 50 -10.61 3.11 12.81
CA THR A 50 -11.40 3.42 11.60
C THR A 50 -11.15 2.47 10.44
N GLU A 51 -12.17 2.34 9.58
CA GLU A 51 -12.07 1.73 8.26
C GLU A 51 -12.20 2.83 7.20
N GLY A 52 -11.20 2.96 6.33
CA GLY A 52 -11.10 4.04 5.35
C GLY A 52 -10.91 3.50 3.94
N ALA A 53 -11.65 4.04 2.96
CA ALA A 53 -11.51 3.63 1.57
C ALA A 53 -11.50 4.82 0.60
N CYS A 54 -10.51 4.86 -0.30
CA CYS A 54 -10.38 5.86 -1.35
C CYS A 54 -10.28 5.20 -2.74
N PRO A 55 -11.36 4.57 -3.25
CA PRO A 55 -11.33 3.89 -4.54
C PRO A 55 -11.43 4.87 -5.71
N GLY A 56 -10.72 4.63 -6.82
CA GLY A 56 -10.91 5.47 -8.00
C GLY A 56 -10.00 5.25 -9.20
N GLU A 57 -10.18 6.10 -10.21
CA GLU A 57 -9.28 6.20 -11.36
C GLU A 57 -8.49 7.51 -11.30
N SER A 58 -7.16 7.46 -11.43
CA SER A 58 -6.26 8.61 -11.29
C SER A 58 -6.41 9.31 -9.93
N THR A 59 -6.19 8.57 -8.84
CA THR A 59 -6.49 9.05 -7.48
C THR A 59 -5.29 9.09 -6.55
N GLU A 60 -5.32 10.03 -5.60
CA GLU A 60 -4.46 10.02 -4.42
C GLU A 60 -5.33 9.75 -3.19
N GLY A 61 -5.01 8.69 -2.44
CA GLY A 61 -5.81 8.20 -1.32
C GLY A 61 -4.99 8.05 -0.05
N ALA A 62 -5.51 8.53 1.08
CA ALA A 62 -4.83 8.41 2.37
C ALA A 62 -5.77 7.98 3.50
N CYS A 63 -5.36 6.97 4.28
CA CYS A 63 -6.09 6.48 5.45
C CYS A 63 -5.18 6.46 6.70
N PRO A 64 -4.76 7.63 7.23
CA PRO A 64 -3.86 7.69 8.37
C PRO A 64 -4.60 7.46 9.70
N GLY A 65 -3.99 6.76 10.67
CA GLY A 65 -4.62 6.64 11.98
C GLY A 65 -4.02 5.68 13.00
N GLU A 66 -4.70 5.54 14.13
CA GLU A 66 -4.39 4.51 15.14
C GLU A 66 -5.44 3.38 15.03
N SER A 67 -5.01 2.12 14.95
CA SER A 67 -5.90 0.96 14.76
C SER A 67 -6.78 1.11 13.51
N THR A 68 -6.17 1.17 12.34
CA THR A 68 -6.88 1.46 11.08
C THR A 68 -6.81 0.34 10.05
N GLU A 69 -7.90 0.17 9.30
CA GLU A 69 -7.93 -0.59 8.06
C GLU A 69 -8.14 0.40 6.90
N GLY A 70 -7.19 0.46 5.97
CA GLY A 70 -7.15 1.45 4.90
C GLY A 70 -7.05 0.79 3.53
N ALA A 71 -7.87 1.23 2.57
CA ALA A 71 -7.85 0.71 1.20
C ALA A 71 -7.87 1.82 0.14
N CYS A 72 -6.93 1.78 -0.80
CA CYS A 72 -6.87 2.69 -1.95
C CYS A 72 -6.82 1.90 -3.27
N PRO A 73 -7.91 1.22 -3.67
CA PRO A 73 -7.93 0.44 -4.90
C PRO A 73 -8.17 1.33 -6.13
N GLY A 74 -7.48 1.09 -7.24
CA GLY A 74 -7.73 1.91 -8.43
C GLY A 74 -6.83 1.68 -9.64
N GLU A 75 -7.12 2.44 -10.69
CA GLU A 75 -6.26 2.54 -11.88
C GLU A 75 -5.45 3.84 -11.79
N SER A 76 -4.12 3.77 -11.86
CA SER A 76 -3.23 4.94 -11.66
C SER A 76 -3.44 5.61 -10.31
N THR A 77 -3.13 4.91 -9.21
CA THR A 77 -3.43 5.38 -7.85
C THR A 77 -2.17 5.48 -6.98
N GLU A 78 -2.08 6.55 -6.20
CA GLU A 78 -1.13 6.67 -5.09
C GLU A 78 -1.91 6.49 -3.77
N GLY A 79 -1.50 5.54 -2.95
CA GLY A 79 -2.21 5.14 -1.74
C GLY A 79 -1.30 5.12 -0.52
N ALA A 80 -1.75 5.72 0.60
CA ALA A 80 -0.98 5.75 1.84
C ALA A 80 -1.84 5.39 3.07
N CYS A 81 -1.38 4.43 3.87
CA CYS A 81 -2.03 4.01 5.12
C CYS A 81 -1.03 4.07 6.29
N PRO A 82 -0.63 5.27 6.77
CA PRO A 82 0.31 5.39 7.87
C PRO A 82 -0.37 5.26 9.24
N GLY A 83 0.24 4.57 10.21
CA GLY A 83 -0.39 4.46 11.53
C GLY A 83 0.25 3.57 12.59
N GLU A 84 -0.35 3.55 13.78
CA GLU A 84 -0.03 2.62 14.86
C GLU A 84 -1.06 1.48 14.86
N SER A 85 -0.65 0.27 14.48
CA SER A 85 -1.54 -0.88 14.20
C SER A 85 -2.42 -0.64 12.97
N THR A 86 -1.87 -0.84 11.76
CA THR A 86 -2.58 -0.56 10.51
C THR A 86 -2.54 -1.74 9.55
N GLU A 87 -3.68 -2.04 8.94
CA GLU A 87 -3.78 -2.90 7.76
C GLU A 87 -4.06 -2.01 6.53
N GLY A 88 -3.19 -2.05 5.53
CA GLY A 88 -3.25 -1.18 4.36
C GLY A 88 -3.23 -1.94 3.05
N ALA A 89 -4.12 -1.60 2.11
CA ALA A 89 -4.20 -2.26 0.81
C ALA A 89 -4.32 -1.26 -0.36
N CYS A 90 -3.44 -1.38 -1.35
CA CYS A 90 -3.43 -0.53 -2.56
C CYS A 90 -3.41 -1.37 -3.86
N PRO A 91 -4.49 -2.10 -4.20
CA PRO A 91 -4.52 -2.91 -5.41
C PRO A 91 -4.82 -2.10 -6.70
N GLY A 92 -4.13 -2.38 -7.81
CA GLY A 92 -4.34 -1.65 -9.07
C GLY A 92 -3.49 -2.06 -10.29
N GLU A 93 -3.77 -1.50 -11.48
CA GLU A 93 -2.95 -1.74 -12.69
C GLU A 93 -1.72 -0.82 -12.79
N SER A 94 -1.68 0.26 -12.01
CA SER A 94 -0.54 1.18 -11.88
C SER A 94 -0.65 1.86 -10.51
N THR A 95 -0.01 1.29 -9.50
CA THR A 95 -0.18 1.75 -8.11
C THR A 95 1.13 1.98 -7.41
N GLU A 96 1.20 3.08 -6.65
CA GLU A 96 2.22 3.31 -5.63
C GLU A 96 1.54 3.23 -4.26
N GLY A 97 1.99 2.34 -3.38
CA GLY A 97 1.35 2.07 -2.09
C GLY A 97 2.32 2.12 -0.92
N ALA A 98 2.00 2.89 0.12
CA ALA A 98 2.84 3.00 1.32
C ALA A 98 2.07 2.75 2.61
N CYS A 99 2.56 1.84 3.45
CA CYS A 99 1.98 1.56 4.77
C CYS A 99 3.05 1.67 5.87
N PRO A 100 3.45 2.89 6.28
CA PRO A 100 4.45 3.07 7.32
C PRO A 100 3.86 3.04 8.74
N GLY A 101 4.53 2.41 9.72
CA GLY A 101 4.01 2.38 11.10
C GLY A 101 4.69 1.44 12.09
N GLU A 102 4.25 1.39 13.34
CA GLU A 102 4.89 0.53 14.36
C GLU A 102 4.47 -0.95 14.25
N SER A 103 3.25 -1.21 13.80
CA SER A 103 2.71 -2.56 13.57
C SER A 103 1.84 -2.50 12.33
N THR A 104 2.38 -2.89 11.18
CA THR A 104 1.69 -2.70 9.90
C THR A 104 1.68 -3.94 9.06
N GLU A 105 0.52 -4.25 8.49
CA GLU A 105 0.36 -5.19 7.39
C GLU A 105 0.02 -4.41 6.13
N GLY A 106 0.80 -4.57 5.06
CA GLY A 106 0.60 -3.82 3.82
C GLY A 106 0.57 -4.71 2.58
N ALA A 107 -0.41 -4.50 1.71
CA ALA A 107 -0.56 -5.26 0.47
C ALA A 107 -0.72 -4.34 -0.75
N CYS A 108 0.10 -4.53 -1.77
CA CYS A 108 0.00 -3.81 -3.04
C CYS A 108 -0.06 -4.80 -4.24
N PRO A 109 -1.20 -5.48 -4.48
CA PRO A 109 -1.36 -6.37 -5.64
C PRO A 109 -1.53 -5.59 -6.95
N GLY A 110 -0.92 -6.02 -8.05
CA GLY A 110 -1.22 -5.39 -9.34
C GLY A 110 -0.35 -5.75 -10.54
N GLU A 111 -0.59 -5.09 -11.67
CA GLU A 111 0.21 -5.30 -12.89
C GLU A 111 1.52 -4.52 -12.87
N SER A 112 1.48 -3.23 -12.50
CA SER A 112 2.66 -2.37 -12.33
C SER A 112 2.58 -1.69 -10.96
N THR A 113 3.29 -2.22 -9.96
CA THR A 113 3.13 -1.74 -8.59
C THR A 113 4.46 -1.45 -7.92
N GLU A 114 4.54 -0.32 -7.25
CA GLU A 114 5.58 0.00 -6.29
C GLU A 114 4.96 0.03 -4.90
N GLY A 115 5.61 -0.58 -3.92
CA GLY A 115 5.09 -0.48 -2.58
C GLY A 115 6.13 -0.56 -1.47
N ALA A 116 5.77 0.03 -0.33
CA ALA A 116 6.65 0.11 0.82
C ALA A 116 5.93 -0.06 2.16
N CYS A 117 6.54 -0.84 3.06
CA CYS A 117 6.15 -0.97 4.46
C CYS A 117 7.36 -0.73 5.38
N PRO A 118 7.70 0.53 5.73
CA PRO A 118 8.71 0.80 6.74
C PRO A 118 8.10 0.91 8.15
N GLY A 119 8.71 0.30 9.15
CA GLY A 119 8.13 0.25 10.49
C GLY A 119 8.93 -0.51 11.54
N GLU A 120 8.41 -0.65 12.76
CA GLU A 120 9.07 -1.49 13.79
C GLU A 120 8.77 -2.98 13.58
N SER A 121 7.48 -3.32 13.45
CA SER A 121 6.99 -4.66 13.11
C SER A 121 6.16 -4.58 11.83
N THR A 122 6.65 -5.15 10.74
CA THR A 122 6.01 -4.99 9.43
C THR A 122 5.87 -6.32 8.71
N GLU A 123 4.70 -6.53 8.14
CA GLU A 123 4.45 -7.58 7.17
C GLU A 123 3.97 -6.93 5.87
N GLY A 124 4.41 -7.43 4.73
CA GLY A 124 3.77 -6.99 3.51
C GLY A 124 4.05 -7.79 2.26
N ALA A 125 3.16 -7.60 1.30
CA ALA A 125 3.12 -8.38 0.08
C ALA A 125 2.83 -7.54 -1.15
N CYS A 126 3.57 -7.79 -2.22
CA CYS A 126 3.38 -7.14 -3.51
C CYS A 126 3.35 -8.17 -4.64
N PRO A 127 2.25 -8.92 -4.79
CA PRO A 127 2.08 -9.88 -5.88
C PRO A 127 1.75 -9.17 -7.20
N GLY A 128 2.43 -9.53 -8.30
CA GLY A 128 2.14 -8.88 -9.59
C GLY A 128 3.02 -9.26 -10.78
N GLU A 129 2.77 -8.62 -11.93
CA GLU A 129 3.54 -8.87 -13.16
C GLU A 129 4.87 -8.07 -13.16
N SER A 130 4.82 -6.80 -12.79
CA SER A 130 5.98 -5.89 -12.66
C SER A 130 5.92 -5.19 -11.31
N THR A 131 6.64 -5.69 -10.32
CA THR A 131 6.56 -5.17 -8.95
C THR A 131 7.90 -4.77 -8.36
N GLU A 132 7.92 -3.64 -7.66
CA GLU A 132 9.01 -3.23 -6.77
C GLU A 132 8.46 -3.13 -5.35
N TRP A 133 9.12 -3.80 -4.40
CA TRP A 133 8.66 -3.84 -3.02
C TRP A 133 9.79 -3.64 -2.02
N ALA A 134 9.54 -2.80 -1.01
CA ALA A 134 10.46 -2.59 0.10
C ALA A 134 9.75 -2.70 1.46
N CYS A 135 10.12 -3.68 2.27
CA CYS A 135 9.71 -3.79 3.67
C CYS A 135 10.93 -3.46 4.55
N SER A 136 10.81 -2.67 5.63
CA SER A 136 12.00 -2.28 6.41
C SER A 136 11.68 -2.07 7.88
N GLY A 137 12.50 -2.57 8.80
CA GLY A 137 12.16 -2.49 10.23
C GLY A 137 12.99 -3.32 11.19
N GLU A 138 12.59 -3.35 12.47
CA GLU A 138 13.23 -4.22 13.48
C GLU A 138 12.87 -5.69 13.22
N SER A 139 11.59 -5.95 12.98
CA SER A 139 11.05 -7.25 12.56
C SER A 139 10.25 -7.08 11.26
N THR A 140 10.70 -7.74 10.18
CA THR A 140 10.08 -7.58 8.86
C THR A 140 9.81 -8.93 8.21
N GLU A 141 8.61 -9.11 7.66
CA GLU A 141 8.30 -10.18 6.71
C GLU A 141 7.82 -9.57 5.38
N GLY A 142 8.37 -10.06 4.26
CA GLY A 142 8.08 -9.50 2.95
C GLY A 142 7.95 -10.55 1.84
N ALA A 143 6.93 -10.43 1.00
CA ALA A 143 6.73 -11.33 -0.13
C ALA A 143 6.45 -10.59 -1.45
N CYS A 144 7.21 -10.89 -2.50
CA CYS A 144 7.01 -10.32 -3.84
C CYS A 144 6.91 -11.41 -4.94
N PRO A 145 5.82 -12.19 -5.00
CA PRO A 145 5.65 -13.21 -6.02
C PRO A 145 5.22 -12.61 -7.37
N GLY A 146 5.81 -13.03 -8.49
CA GLY A 146 5.46 -12.44 -9.79
C GLY A 146 6.33 -12.81 -10.99
N GLU A 147 6.07 -12.22 -12.15
CA GLU A 147 6.88 -12.48 -13.36
C GLU A 147 8.17 -11.63 -13.38
N SER A 148 8.10 -10.35 -13.04
CA SER A 148 9.23 -9.42 -12.94
C SER A 148 9.17 -8.67 -11.61
N THR A 149 9.85 -9.18 -10.59
CA THR A 149 9.76 -8.60 -9.23
C THR A 149 11.11 -8.24 -8.64
N GLU A 150 11.19 -7.08 -7.99
CA GLU A 150 12.33 -6.66 -7.17
C GLU A 150 11.86 -6.45 -5.73
N GLY A 151 12.53 -7.10 -4.77
CA GLY A 151 12.15 -7.06 -3.35
C GLY A 151 13.33 -6.76 -2.43
N ALA A 152 13.12 -5.85 -1.48
CA ALA A 152 14.08 -5.57 -0.42
C ALA A 152 13.43 -5.69 0.97
N CYS A 153 14.09 -6.39 1.89
CA CYS A 153 13.67 -6.51 3.29
C CYS A 153 14.84 -6.28 4.26
N PRO A 154 15.36 -5.04 4.41
CA PRO A 154 16.37 -4.73 5.42
C PRO A 154 15.81 -4.65 6.85
N GLY A 155 16.55 -5.15 7.83
CA GLY A 155 16.11 -5.10 9.24
C GLY A 155 16.97 -5.92 10.20
N GLU A 156 16.64 -5.93 11.49
CA GLU A 156 17.37 -6.75 12.47
C GLU A 156 16.99 -8.23 12.37
N SER A 157 15.69 -8.52 12.30
CA SER A 157 15.09 -9.83 12.06
C SER A 157 14.23 -9.79 10.79
N THR A 158 14.68 -10.43 9.72
CA THR A 158 14.05 -10.30 8.40
C THR A 158 13.76 -11.65 7.76
N GLU A 159 12.54 -11.83 7.27
CA GLU A 159 12.16 -12.92 6.36
C GLU A 159 11.68 -12.33 5.03
N GLY A 160 12.16 -12.87 3.91
CA GLY A 160 11.78 -12.35 2.59
C GLY A 160 11.74 -13.41 1.49
N ALA A 161 10.74 -13.33 0.62
CA ALA A 161 10.58 -14.25 -0.50
C ALA A 161 10.11 -13.55 -1.78
N CYS A 162 10.80 -13.80 -2.89
CA CYS A 162 10.38 -13.31 -4.20
C CYS A 162 10.42 -14.45 -5.23
N PRO A 163 9.40 -15.33 -5.24
CA PRO A 163 9.31 -16.42 -6.19
C PRO A 163 8.75 -15.94 -7.54
N GLY A 164 9.37 -16.34 -8.66
CA GLY A 164 8.97 -15.86 -9.98
C GLY A 164 9.91 -16.21 -11.13
N GLU A 165 9.59 -15.75 -12.34
CA GLU A 165 10.39 -16.01 -13.55
C GLU A 165 11.59 -15.06 -13.69
N SER A 166 11.47 -13.79 -13.30
CA SER A 166 12.54 -12.77 -13.34
C SER A 166 12.57 -11.98 -12.04
N THR A 167 13.10 -12.58 -10.97
CA THR A 167 13.07 -11.96 -9.63
C THR A 167 14.46 -11.61 -9.09
N GLU A 168 14.56 -10.44 -8.45
CA GLU A 168 15.69 -10.01 -7.65
C GLU A 168 15.23 -9.73 -6.21
N GLY A 169 16.04 -10.13 -5.23
CA GLY A 169 15.65 -10.06 -3.82
C GLY A 169 16.86 -9.87 -2.90
N ALA A 170 16.72 -9.02 -1.90
CA ALA A 170 17.74 -8.79 -0.87
C ALA A 170 17.14 -8.61 0.53
N CYS A 171 17.61 -9.37 1.51
CA CYS A 171 17.23 -9.23 2.92
C CYS A 171 18.48 -9.05 3.78
N PRO A 172 19.06 -7.83 3.88
CA PRO A 172 20.21 -7.60 4.74
C PRO A 172 19.77 -7.40 6.20
N GLY A 173 20.28 -8.25 7.10
CA GLY A 173 19.96 -8.17 8.53
C GLY A 173 20.85 -9.03 9.43
N GLU A 174 20.66 -8.92 10.75
CA GLU A 174 21.43 -9.72 11.73
C GLU A 174 20.94 -11.17 11.79
N SER A 175 19.63 -11.38 11.60
CA SER A 175 18.98 -12.70 11.46
C SER A 175 18.11 -12.73 10.21
N THR A 176 18.55 -13.46 9.18
CA THR A 176 17.92 -13.43 7.84
C THR A 176 17.55 -14.84 7.37
N GLU A 177 16.29 -15.06 6.99
CA GLU A 177 15.85 -16.22 6.21
C GLU A 177 15.25 -15.74 4.88
N GLY A 178 15.49 -16.44 3.77
CA GLY A 178 14.92 -16.00 2.51
C GLY A 178 14.97 -17.03 1.39
N ALA A 179 13.98 -16.94 0.50
CA ALA A 179 13.81 -17.79 -0.66
C ALA A 179 13.70 -16.95 -1.94
N TRP A 180 14.79 -16.90 -2.72
CA TRP A 180 14.88 -16.14 -3.97
C TRP A 180 15.23 -17.06 -5.15
N SER A 181 14.52 -16.87 -6.26
CA SER A 181 14.83 -17.52 -7.53
C SER A 181 15.67 -16.59 -8.40
N ARG A 182 17.01 -16.67 -8.31
CA ARG A 182 17.86 -15.97 -9.29
C ARG A 182 17.72 -16.61 -10.67
N VAL A 183 16.91 -16.03 -11.54
CA VAL A 183 16.91 -16.36 -12.97
C VAL A 183 17.76 -15.32 -13.69
N TYR A 184 19.00 -15.69 -14.04
CA TYR A 184 19.76 -14.93 -15.03
C TYR A 184 19.07 -15.09 -16.39
N ALA A 185 18.28 -14.09 -16.80
CA ALA A 185 18.06 -13.89 -18.22
C ALA A 185 19.43 -13.57 -18.84
N ALA A 186 19.96 -14.51 -19.64
CA ALA A 186 21.25 -14.35 -20.30
C ALA A 186 21.29 -13.01 -21.07
N PRO A 187 22.40 -12.24 -21.03
CA PRO A 187 22.51 -11.07 -21.88
C PRO A 187 22.44 -11.55 -23.33
N HIS A 188 21.41 -11.13 -24.06
CA HIS A 188 21.37 -11.25 -25.51
C HIS A 188 22.53 -10.42 -26.09
N LEU A 189 23.68 -11.06 -26.31
CA LEU A 189 24.77 -10.55 -27.13
C LEU A 189 24.74 -11.28 -28.46
N PHE A 190 24.58 -10.49 -29.53
CA PHE A 190 24.65 -10.88 -30.94
C PHE A 190 25.92 -11.66 -31.29
#